data_AF-A0A2T5X5Z8-F1
#
_entry.id   AF-A0A2T5X5Z8-F1
#
_cell.length_a   1.000
_cell.length_b   1.000
_cell.length_c   1.000
_cell.angle_alpha   90.00
_cell.angle_beta   90.00
_cell.angle_gamma   90.00
#
_symmetry.space_group_name_H-M   'P 1'
#
loop_
_entity.id
_entity.type
_entity.pdbx_description
1 polymer ?
#
loop_
_entity_poly.entity_id
_entity_poly.type
_entity_poly.pdbx_seq_one_letter_code
_entity_poly.pdbx_strand_id
1 'polypeptide(L)'
;MSPLFEPTTAGAHTPTRHVIFARAIRRTLGVVNFAASLLIVVALSMQITEKVVNDVFRPTEYFAFFTIQSSIINVFVLVMGGVLSLKRGTDPRWYTATRACIVAYAIITGIVYNLLLRDVQPRDGFITEFPHLSDIVHVYIPLFIALEWILMPGRSRLSWSILGVICAYPAAWTVATLIRGAADGWYPYPFLEPTGPAGLNGVIAYVLAIAACLVTVGALSVAVERAHSQLFQKLGLDRTAL
;
A
#
# COMPACT_ATOMS: atom_id res chain seq x y z
N MET A 1 30.46 48.47 35.30
CA MET A 1 30.33 47.03 35.59
C MET A 1 28.99 46.58 35.03
N SER A 2 28.99 45.89 33.89
CA SER A 2 27.79 45.43 33.19
C SER A 2 27.79 43.91 33.19
N PRO A 3 26.72 43.21 33.63
CA PRO A 3 26.65 41.76 33.50
C PRO A 3 26.20 41.44 32.08
N LEU A 4 27.17 41.23 31.19
CA LEU A 4 26.96 40.54 29.92
C LEU A 4 27.27 39.05 30.17
N PHE A 5 26.41 38.19 29.66
CA PHE A 5 26.48 36.71 29.69
C PHE A 5 25.80 36.02 30.88
N GLU A 6 24.46 36.01 30.89
CA GLU A 6 23.73 34.83 31.36
C GLU A 6 23.62 33.84 30.19
N PRO A 7 24.18 32.62 30.30
CA PRO A 7 23.92 31.57 29.32
C PRO A 7 22.47 31.14 29.46
N THR A 8 21.67 31.36 28.42
CA THR A 8 20.31 30.82 28.33
C THR A 8 20.44 29.30 28.33
N THR A 9 20.26 28.66 29.48
CA THR A 9 20.05 27.22 29.56
C THR A 9 18.69 26.97 28.92
N ALA A 10 18.70 26.75 27.61
CA ALA A 10 17.57 26.19 26.90
C ALA A 10 17.25 24.85 27.60
N GLY A 11 16.27 24.89 28.51
CA GLY A 11 15.88 23.74 29.30
C GLY A 11 15.61 22.59 28.36
N ALA A 12 16.31 21.47 28.56
CA ALA A 12 16.00 20.25 27.86
C ALA A 12 14.54 19.89 28.18
N HIS A 13 13.62 20.23 27.27
CA HIS A 13 12.21 19.90 27.43
C HIS A 13 12.11 18.37 27.45
N THR A 14 11.92 17.80 28.64
CA THR A 14 11.66 16.38 28.81
C THR A 14 10.43 16.03 27.97
N PRO A 15 10.56 15.11 26.99
CA PRO A 15 9.43 14.75 26.14
C PRO A 15 8.28 14.23 26.99
N THR A 16 7.07 14.74 26.75
CA THR A 16 5.89 14.32 27.49
C THR A 16 5.61 12.82 27.26
N ARG A 17 4.94 12.17 28.21
CA ARG A 17 4.61 10.73 28.15
C ARG A 17 3.95 10.31 26.83
N HIS A 18 3.13 11.19 26.25
CA HIS A 18 2.46 10.98 24.96
C HIS A 18 3.43 10.96 23.77
N VAL A 19 4.48 11.79 23.78
CA VAL A 19 5.52 11.80 22.73
C VAL A 19 6.31 10.50 22.75
N ILE A 20 6.70 10.04 23.95
CA ILE A 20 7.43 8.77 24.12
C ILE A 20 6.58 7.60 23.61
N PHE A 21 5.30 7.57 23.96
CA PHE A 21 4.37 6.54 23.51
C PHE A 21 4.17 6.56 21.99
N ALA A 22 3.99 7.73 21.38
CA ALA A 22 3.86 7.86 19.93
C ALA A 22 5.14 7.44 19.18
N ARG A 23 6.33 7.80 19.70
CA ARG A 23 7.61 7.32 19.16
C ARG A 23 7.77 5.81 19.30
N ALA A 24 7.32 5.22 20.42
CA ALA A 24 7.34 3.77 20.63
C ALA A 24 6.43 3.07 19.60
N ILE A 25 5.19 3.51 19.43
CA ILE A 25 4.28 2.98 18.40
C ILE A 25 4.91 3.07 17.01
N ARG A 26 5.45 4.24 16.65
CA ARG A 26 6.10 4.46 15.36
C ARG A 26 7.22 3.47 15.10
N ARG A 27 8.11 3.28 16.09
CA ARG A 27 9.24 2.34 15.99
C ARG A 27 8.75 0.90 15.91
N THR A 28 7.78 0.50 16.73
CA THR A 28 7.20 -0.84 16.68
C THR A 28 6.58 -1.14 15.33
N LEU A 29 5.71 -0.26 14.82
CA LEU A 29 5.14 -0.40 13.48
C LEU A 29 6.22 -0.38 12.39
N GLY A 30 7.28 0.41 12.56
CA GLY A 30 8.45 0.40 11.67
C GLY A 30 9.17 -0.96 11.62
N VAL A 31 9.35 -1.62 12.77
CA VAL A 31 9.92 -2.98 12.82
C VAL A 31 8.97 -3.99 12.17
N VAL A 32 7.66 -3.89 12.44
CA VAL A 32 6.66 -4.76 11.83
C VAL A 32 6.60 -4.57 10.30
N ASN A 33 6.84 -3.36 9.78
CA ASN A 33 6.92 -3.12 8.33
C ASN A 33 8.04 -3.94 7.67
N PHE A 34 9.18 -4.14 8.33
CA PHE A 34 10.23 -5.04 7.82
C PHE A 34 9.74 -6.48 7.76
N ALA A 35 9.08 -6.97 8.82
CA ALA A 35 8.53 -8.32 8.85
C ALA A 35 7.46 -8.53 7.76
N ALA A 36 6.56 -7.56 7.57
CA ALA A 36 5.57 -7.58 6.51
C ALA A 36 6.22 -7.55 5.11
N SER A 37 7.26 -6.74 4.91
CA SER A 37 8.00 -6.72 3.64
C SER A 37 8.67 -8.06 3.34
N LEU A 38 9.27 -8.70 4.35
CA LEU A 38 9.87 -10.01 4.22
C LEU A 38 8.82 -11.07 3.91
N LEU A 39 7.66 -11.00 4.55
CA LEU A 39 6.55 -11.92 4.29
C LEU A 39 6.06 -11.82 2.84
N ILE A 40 5.97 -10.61 2.27
CA ILE A 40 5.64 -10.42 0.85
C ILE A 40 6.71 -11.07 -0.04
N VAL A 41 8.00 -10.82 0.24
CA VAL A 41 9.10 -11.40 -0.55
C VAL A 41 9.06 -12.93 -0.51
N VAL A 42 8.85 -13.52 0.67
CA VAL A 42 8.70 -14.97 0.83
C VAL A 42 7.50 -15.48 0.04
N ALA A 43 6.33 -14.83 0.14
CA ALA A 43 5.12 -15.24 -0.57
C ALA A 43 5.31 -15.19 -2.09
N LEU A 44 5.91 -14.13 -2.63
CA LEU A 44 6.21 -14.01 -4.06
C LEU A 44 7.23 -15.07 -4.50
N SER A 45 8.26 -15.32 -3.70
CA SER A 45 9.31 -16.31 -4.00
C SER A 45 8.75 -17.74 -4.01
N MET A 46 7.85 -18.05 -3.07
CA MET A 46 7.15 -19.34 -3.03
C MET A 46 6.22 -19.50 -4.24
N GLN A 47 5.43 -18.47 -4.60
CA GLN A 47 4.59 -18.52 -5.80
C GLN A 47 5.40 -18.75 -7.08
N ILE A 48 6.54 -18.08 -7.23
CA ILE A 48 7.43 -18.29 -8.38
C ILE A 48 8.02 -19.70 -8.36
N THR A 49 8.58 -20.13 -7.23
CA THR A 49 9.16 -21.47 -7.06
C THR A 49 8.16 -22.55 -7.44
N GLU A 50 6.93 -22.45 -6.94
CA GLU A 50 5.88 -23.42 -7.20
C GLU A 50 5.48 -23.46 -8.68
N LYS A 51 5.34 -22.29 -9.33
CA LYS A 51 5.09 -22.22 -10.78
C LYS A 51 6.25 -22.78 -11.60
N VAL A 52 7.49 -22.61 -11.15
CA VAL A 52 8.69 -23.15 -11.83
C VAL A 52 8.77 -24.66 -11.68
N VAL A 53 8.55 -25.19 -10.47
CA VAL A 53 8.57 -26.65 -10.20
C VAL A 53 7.48 -27.38 -11.01
N ASN A 54 6.35 -26.71 -11.24
CA ASN A 54 5.23 -27.24 -12.03
C ASN A 54 5.30 -26.87 -13.53
N ASP A 55 6.39 -26.27 -14.01
CA ASP A 55 6.64 -25.92 -15.42
C ASP A 55 5.62 -24.97 -16.08
N VAL A 56 4.89 -24.22 -15.26
CA VAL A 56 3.85 -23.25 -15.66
C VAL A 56 4.28 -21.80 -15.47
N PHE A 57 5.52 -21.53 -15.06
CA PHE A 57 5.99 -20.17 -14.89
C PHE A 57 6.11 -19.45 -16.25
N ARG A 58 5.35 -18.35 -16.39
CA ARG A 58 5.38 -17.45 -17.54
C ARG A 58 5.72 -16.04 -17.04
N PRO A 59 6.99 -15.60 -17.12
CA PRO A 59 7.42 -14.34 -16.49
C PRO A 59 6.64 -13.11 -17.00
N THR A 60 6.39 -13.02 -18.30
CA THR A 60 5.68 -11.90 -18.93
C THR A 60 4.23 -11.77 -18.46
N GLU A 61 3.60 -12.91 -18.14
CA GLU A 61 2.25 -12.97 -17.57
C GLU A 61 2.26 -12.68 -16.07
N TYR A 62 3.15 -13.34 -15.33
CA TYR A 62 3.27 -13.21 -13.87
C TYR A 62 3.51 -11.76 -13.45
N PHE A 63 4.47 -11.09 -14.08
CA PHE A 63 4.77 -9.68 -13.76
C PHE A 63 3.76 -8.69 -14.34
N ALA A 64 2.83 -9.12 -15.20
CA ALA A 64 1.76 -8.26 -15.71
C ALA A 64 0.59 -8.11 -14.72
N PHE A 65 0.48 -8.96 -13.70
CA PHE A 65 -0.56 -8.83 -12.67
C PHE A 65 -0.38 -7.55 -11.83
N PHE A 66 -1.47 -6.80 -11.65
CA PHE A 66 -1.48 -5.61 -10.79
C PHE A 66 -1.07 -5.96 -9.35
N THR A 67 -1.57 -7.08 -8.83
CA THR A 67 -1.21 -7.56 -7.49
C THR A 67 0.31 -7.77 -7.34
N ILE A 68 0.96 -8.36 -8.35
CA ILE A 68 2.40 -8.64 -8.29
C ILE A 68 3.20 -7.33 -8.32
N GLN A 69 2.89 -6.43 -9.25
CA GLN A 69 3.59 -5.14 -9.33
C GLN A 69 3.36 -4.29 -8.07
N SER A 70 2.12 -4.21 -7.58
CA SER A 70 1.80 -3.48 -6.34
C SER A 70 2.43 -4.13 -5.10
N SER A 71 2.54 -5.45 -5.03
CA SER A 71 3.22 -6.17 -3.94
C SER A 71 4.72 -5.86 -3.92
N ILE A 72 5.36 -5.81 -5.08
CA ILE A 72 6.76 -5.38 -5.21
C ILE A 72 6.92 -3.94 -4.71
N ILE A 73 6.02 -3.03 -5.12
CA ILE A 73 6.02 -1.65 -4.61
C ILE A 73 5.84 -1.63 -3.09
N ASN A 74 4.94 -2.44 -2.53
CA ASN A 74 4.71 -2.55 -1.09
C ASN A 74 5.99 -2.94 -0.36
N VAL A 75 6.80 -3.88 -0.87
CA VAL A 75 8.08 -4.25 -0.26
C VAL A 75 8.97 -3.02 -0.09
N PHE A 76 9.21 -2.25 -1.16
CA PHE A 76 10.06 -1.07 -1.11
C PHE A 76 9.51 0.00 -0.16
N VAL A 77 8.20 0.26 -0.21
CA VAL A 77 7.57 1.28 0.62
C VAL A 77 7.58 0.89 2.10
N LEU A 78 7.32 -0.38 2.43
CA LEU A 78 7.36 -0.87 3.81
C LEU A 78 8.78 -0.87 4.38
N VAL A 79 9.78 -1.32 3.62
CA VAL A 79 11.20 -1.23 4.02
C VAL A 79 11.60 0.22 4.31
N MET A 80 11.24 1.13 3.41
CA MET A 80 11.50 2.55 3.56
C MET A 80 10.76 3.14 4.77
N GLY A 81 9.54 2.69 5.03
CA GLY A 81 8.77 3.02 6.24
C GLY A 81 9.45 2.56 7.51
N GLY A 82 9.98 1.34 7.54
CA GLY A 82 10.78 0.85 8.64
C GLY A 82 11.99 1.75 8.91
N VAL A 83 12.75 2.10 7.87
CA VAL A 83 13.90 3.00 7.98
C VAL A 83 13.49 4.40 8.46
N LEU A 84 12.45 5.00 7.89
CA LEU A 84 11.99 6.34 8.25
C LEU A 84 11.41 6.40 9.66
N SER A 85 10.71 5.36 10.12
CA SER A 85 10.17 5.26 11.47
C SER A 85 11.26 5.16 12.55
N LEU A 86 12.41 4.58 12.21
CA LEU A 86 13.56 4.49 13.10
C LEU A 86 14.41 5.77 13.11
N LYS A 87 14.50 6.48 11.97
CA LYS A 87 15.39 7.65 11.78
C LYS A 87 14.72 9.01 12.00
N ARG A 88 13.40 9.11 11.82
CA ARG A 88 12.67 10.40 11.80
C ARG A 88 11.39 10.30 12.62
N GLY A 89 11.05 11.38 13.33
CA GLY A 89 9.77 11.53 14.02
C GLY A 89 8.59 11.81 13.08
N THR A 90 8.86 12.38 11.91
CA THR A 90 7.85 12.67 10.89
C THR A 90 8.24 12.19 9.49
N ASP A 91 7.24 11.75 8.74
CA ASP A 91 7.39 11.30 7.36
C ASP A 91 7.54 12.49 6.40
N PRO A 92 8.45 12.42 5.42
CA PRO A 92 8.49 13.42 4.36
C PRO A 92 7.21 13.33 3.50
N ARG A 93 6.79 14.47 2.94
CA ARG A 93 5.51 14.59 2.20
C ARG A 93 5.37 13.58 1.06
N TRP A 94 6.44 13.37 0.30
CA TRP A 94 6.44 12.42 -0.81
C TRP A 94 6.21 10.98 -0.31
N TYR A 95 6.76 10.60 0.83
CA TYR A 95 6.59 9.25 1.38
C TYR A 95 5.16 9.04 1.87
N THR A 96 4.56 10.03 2.55
CA THR A 96 3.15 9.95 2.94
C THR A 96 2.23 9.87 1.72
N ALA A 97 2.54 10.58 0.63
CA ALA A 97 1.83 10.46 -0.64
C ALA A 97 1.96 9.06 -1.24
N THR A 98 3.18 8.51 -1.35
CA THR A 98 3.41 7.14 -1.82
C THR A 98 2.66 6.12 -0.97
N ARG A 99 2.63 6.31 0.36
CA ARG A 99 1.88 5.47 1.27
C ARG A 99 0.38 5.50 1.03
N ALA A 100 -0.20 6.67 0.78
CA ALA A 100 -1.62 6.77 0.45
C ALA A 100 -1.94 5.95 -0.82
N CYS A 101 -1.05 5.96 -1.82
CA CYS A 101 -1.19 5.13 -3.01
C CYS A 101 -1.16 3.64 -2.70
N ILE A 102 -0.15 3.15 -1.97
CA ILE A 102 -0.08 1.71 -1.67
C ILE A 102 -1.22 1.24 -0.77
N VAL A 103 -1.75 2.09 0.11
CA VAL A 103 -2.94 1.77 0.92
C VAL A 103 -4.15 1.57 0.01
N ALA A 104 -4.37 2.49 -0.94
CA ALA A 104 -5.43 2.35 -1.92
C ALA A 104 -5.26 1.08 -2.77
N TYR A 105 -4.04 0.78 -3.23
CA TYR A 105 -3.74 -0.39 -4.05
C TYR A 105 -3.91 -1.70 -3.28
N ALA A 106 -3.48 -1.75 -2.02
CA ALA A 106 -3.61 -2.94 -1.20
C ALA A 106 -5.09 -3.21 -0.87
N ILE A 107 -5.85 -2.18 -0.49
CA ILE A 107 -7.28 -2.32 -0.21
C ILE A 107 -8.05 -2.75 -1.45
N ILE A 108 -7.82 -2.11 -2.62
CA ILE A 108 -8.53 -2.51 -3.84
C ILE A 108 -8.14 -3.93 -4.27
N THR A 109 -6.88 -4.33 -4.08
CA THR A 109 -6.41 -5.71 -4.34
C THR A 109 -7.19 -6.70 -3.49
N GLY A 110 -7.36 -6.42 -2.19
CA GLY A 110 -8.14 -7.26 -1.30
C GLY A 110 -9.62 -7.30 -1.68
N ILE A 111 -10.23 -6.16 -1.99
CA ILE A 111 -11.64 -6.09 -2.42
C ILE A 111 -11.85 -6.89 -3.71
N VAL A 112 -11.07 -6.61 -4.75
CA VAL A 112 -11.19 -7.26 -6.07
C VAL A 112 -10.93 -8.76 -5.94
N TYR A 113 -9.93 -9.18 -5.18
CA TYR A 113 -9.69 -10.60 -4.96
C TYR A 113 -10.89 -11.29 -4.31
N ASN A 114 -11.34 -10.78 -3.16
CA ASN A 114 -12.39 -11.45 -2.38
C ASN A 114 -13.75 -11.43 -3.09
N LEU A 115 -14.04 -10.41 -3.90
CA LEU A 115 -15.33 -10.28 -4.58
C LEU A 115 -15.35 -10.89 -5.99
N LEU A 116 -14.23 -10.85 -6.71
CA LEU A 116 -14.20 -11.17 -8.14
C LEU A 116 -13.29 -12.34 -8.51
N LEU A 117 -12.32 -12.73 -7.67
CA LEU A 117 -11.28 -13.68 -8.08
C LEU A 117 -11.11 -14.89 -7.15
N ARG A 118 -11.54 -14.82 -5.89
CA ARG A 118 -11.28 -15.86 -4.87
C ARG A 118 -11.77 -17.24 -5.28
N ASP A 119 -12.93 -17.32 -5.92
CA ASP A 119 -13.56 -18.57 -6.35
C ASP A 119 -13.39 -18.82 -7.86
N VAL A 120 -12.54 -18.04 -8.53
CA VAL A 120 -12.26 -18.18 -9.96
C VAL A 120 -11.02 -19.03 -10.15
N GLN A 121 -11.14 -20.10 -10.95
CA GLN A 121 -9.98 -20.92 -11.27
C GLN A 121 -8.94 -20.15 -12.10
N PRO A 122 -7.65 -20.22 -11.74
CA PRO A 122 -6.58 -19.60 -12.52
C PRO A 122 -6.56 -20.11 -13.97
N ARG A 123 -6.41 -19.18 -14.92
CA ARG A 123 -6.40 -19.49 -16.37
C ARG A 123 -5.15 -20.23 -16.84
N ASP A 124 -4.08 -20.11 -16.09
CA ASP A 124 -2.84 -20.87 -16.31
C ASP A 124 -2.96 -22.34 -15.86
N GLY A 125 -4.15 -22.77 -15.41
CA GLY A 125 -4.41 -24.13 -14.93
C GLY A 125 -3.67 -24.46 -13.63
N PHE A 126 -3.02 -23.46 -13.03
CA PHE A 126 -2.19 -23.66 -11.86
C PHE A 126 -3.06 -23.75 -10.60
N ILE A 127 -3.04 -24.91 -9.96
CA ILE A 127 -3.62 -25.13 -8.64
C ILE A 127 -2.45 -25.19 -7.67
N THR A 128 -2.42 -24.25 -6.73
CA THR A 128 -1.36 -24.21 -5.72
C THR A 128 -1.54 -25.34 -4.70
N GLU A 129 -0.45 -26.02 -4.34
CA GLU A 129 -0.30 -26.92 -3.20
C GLU A 129 -0.48 -26.18 -1.87
N PHE A 130 -0.32 -24.85 -1.87
CA PHE A 130 -0.49 -23.97 -0.71
C PHE A 130 -1.61 -22.95 -0.95
N PRO A 131 -2.90 -23.33 -0.81
CA PRO A 131 -4.06 -22.45 -1.08
C PRO A 131 -3.99 -21.10 -0.35
N HIS A 132 -3.44 -21.08 0.87
CA HIS A 132 -3.34 -19.89 1.70
C HIS A 132 -2.20 -18.93 1.31
N LEU A 133 -1.33 -19.32 0.39
CA LEU A 133 -0.23 -18.47 -0.08
C LEU A 133 -0.75 -17.24 -0.84
N SER A 134 -1.85 -17.40 -1.56
CA SER A 134 -2.58 -16.30 -2.22
C SER A 134 -3.17 -15.31 -1.21
N ASP A 135 -3.66 -15.81 -0.06
CA ASP A 135 -4.27 -14.97 0.97
C ASP A 135 -3.25 -14.03 1.63
N ILE A 136 -1.94 -14.34 1.59
CA ILE A 136 -0.91 -13.43 2.09
C ILE A 136 -0.98 -12.09 1.36
N VAL A 137 -0.92 -12.10 0.03
CA VAL A 137 -0.85 -10.87 -0.78
C VAL A 137 -2.23 -10.25 -1.03
N HIS A 138 -3.32 -11.03 -0.88
CA HIS A 138 -4.67 -10.54 -1.13
C HIS A 138 -5.52 -10.28 0.11
N VAL A 139 -5.12 -10.77 1.29
CA VAL A 139 -5.89 -10.60 2.53
C VAL A 139 -5.02 -10.05 3.65
N TYR A 140 -4.01 -10.79 4.07
CA TYR A 140 -3.24 -10.45 5.27
C TYR A 140 -2.43 -9.16 5.11
N ILE A 141 -1.72 -9.02 3.99
CA ILE A 141 -0.93 -7.82 3.70
C ILE A 141 -1.82 -6.59 3.46
N PRO A 142 -2.91 -6.66 2.66
CA PRO A 142 -3.89 -5.58 2.58
C PRO A 142 -4.46 -5.12 3.92
N LEU A 143 -4.87 -6.05 4.78
CA LEU A 143 -5.38 -5.73 6.11
C LEU A 143 -4.30 -5.08 6.97
N PHE A 144 -3.07 -5.62 6.95
CA PHE A 144 -1.94 -5.04 7.65
C PHE A 144 -1.67 -3.59 7.20
N ILE A 145 -1.57 -3.34 5.89
CA ILE A 145 -1.31 -2.01 5.32
C ILE A 145 -2.42 -1.03 5.70
N ALA A 146 -3.69 -1.46 5.68
CA ALA A 146 -4.83 -0.63 6.07
C ALA A 146 -4.78 -0.28 7.58
N LEU A 147 -4.55 -1.27 8.43
CA LEU A 147 -4.44 -1.07 9.88
C LEU A 147 -3.24 -0.21 10.25
N GLU A 148 -2.09 -0.46 9.64
CA GLU A 148 -0.87 0.33 9.85
C GLU A 148 -1.03 1.77 9.34
N TRP A 149 -1.80 1.99 8.26
CA TRP A 149 -2.23 3.33 7.87
C TRP A 149 -3.12 4.01 8.89
N ILE A 150 -4.00 3.29 9.58
CA ILE A 150 -4.78 3.91 10.65
C ILE A 150 -3.86 4.22 11.83
N LEU A 151 -2.99 3.30 12.25
CA LEU A 151 -2.26 3.41 13.52
C LEU A 151 -1.00 4.30 13.47
N MET A 152 -0.35 4.47 12.31
CA MET A 152 0.96 5.13 12.25
C MET A 152 0.92 6.64 12.62
N PRO A 153 1.69 7.08 13.63
CA PRO A 153 1.84 8.51 13.92
C PRO A 153 2.90 9.19 13.04
N GLY A 154 2.88 10.52 13.00
CA GLY A 154 3.94 11.32 12.36
C GLY A 154 3.83 11.46 10.84
N ARG A 155 2.65 11.25 10.25
CA ARG A 155 2.43 11.45 8.81
C ARG A 155 2.41 12.95 8.42
N SER A 156 2.87 13.23 7.21
CA SER A 156 2.71 14.55 6.58
C SER A 156 1.26 14.78 6.14
N ARG A 157 0.89 16.06 5.90
CA ARG A 157 -0.47 16.42 5.48
C ARG A 157 -0.68 16.00 4.03
N LEU A 158 -1.84 15.41 3.73
CA LEU A 158 -2.24 15.07 2.37
C LEU A 158 -3.17 16.12 1.78
N SER A 159 -2.88 16.53 0.55
CA SER A 159 -3.79 17.32 -0.28
C SER A 159 -4.74 16.40 -1.03
N TRP A 160 -5.92 16.92 -1.40
CA TRP A 160 -6.89 16.19 -2.23
C TRP A 160 -6.37 15.85 -3.63
N SER A 161 -5.32 16.53 -4.10
CA SER A 161 -4.65 16.18 -5.36
C SER A 161 -4.07 14.76 -5.38
N ILE A 162 -3.89 14.13 -4.20
CA ILE A 162 -3.44 12.75 -4.11
C ILE A 162 -4.38 11.77 -4.82
N LEU A 163 -5.69 12.08 -4.94
CA LEU A 163 -6.65 11.22 -5.60
C LEU A 163 -6.27 10.96 -7.07
N GLY A 164 -5.80 12.00 -7.78
CA GLY A 164 -5.30 11.84 -9.14
C GLY A 164 -4.02 10.99 -9.21
N VAL A 165 -3.13 11.14 -8.23
CA VAL A 165 -1.89 10.34 -8.14
C VAL A 165 -2.19 8.86 -7.87
N ILE A 166 -3.18 8.57 -7.02
CA ILE A 166 -3.68 7.22 -6.75
C ILE A 166 -4.23 6.59 -8.03
N CYS A 167 -4.98 7.33 -8.85
CA CYS A 167 -5.54 6.77 -10.08
C CYS A 167 -4.50 6.63 -11.21
N ALA A 168 -3.40 7.38 -11.18
CA ALA A 168 -2.45 7.43 -12.29
C ALA A 168 -1.83 6.07 -12.63
N TYR A 169 -1.32 5.34 -11.62
CA TYR A 169 -0.66 4.06 -11.85
C TYR A 169 -1.64 2.94 -12.24
N PRO A 170 -2.79 2.73 -11.56
CA PRO A 170 -3.82 1.79 -12.02
C PRO A 170 -4.33 2.09 -13.42
N ALA A 171 -4.54 3.36 -13.79
CA ALA A 171 -4.96 3.73 -15.13
C ALA A 171 -3.89 3.37 -16.18
N ALA A 172 -2.61 3.71 -15.91
CA ALA A 172 -1.51 3.35 -16.79
C ALA A 172 -1.36 1.83 -16.94
N TRP A 173 -1.48 1.10 -15.83
CA TRP A 173 -1.47 -0.36 -15.82
C TRP A 173 -2.63 -0.93 -16.64
N THR A 174 -3.85 -0.45 -16.45
CA THR A 174 -5.03 -0.90 -17.21
C THR A 174 -4.85 -0.65 -18.71
N VAL A 175 -4.36 0.52 -19.12
CA VAL A 175 -4.09 0.81 -20.54
C VAL A 175 -3.04 -0.14 -21.11
N ALA A 176 -1.92 -0.35 -20.40
CA ALA A 176 -0.87 -1.27 -20.83
C ALA A 176 -1.39 -2.71 -20.94
N THR A 177 -2.20 -3.15 -19.97
CA THR A 177 -2.83 -4.48 -19.97
C THR A 177 -3.79 -4.66 -21.14
N LEU A 178 -4.63 -3.67 -21.45
CA LEU A 178 -5.58 -3.77 -22.57
C LEU A 178 -4.86 -3.77 -23.93
N ILE A 179 -3.81 -2.96 -24.08
CA ILE A 179 -2.96 -2.96 -25.30
C ILE A 179 -2.29 -4.32 -25.47
N ARG A 180 -1.68 -4.84 -24.41
CA ARG A 180 -1.03 -6.15 -24.44
C ARG A 180 -2.03 -7.25 -24.78
N GLY A 181 -3.16 -7.31 -24.09
CA GLY A 181 -4.18 -8.34 -24.33
C GLY A 181 -4.78 -8.27 -25.73
N ALA A 182 -4.87 -7.08 -26.34
CA ALA A 182 -5.25 -6.96 -27.75
C ALA A 182 -4.18 -7.51 -28.72
N ALA A 183 -2.91 -7.53 -28.31
CA ALA A 183 -1.80 -8.00 -29.13
C ALA A 183 -1.54 -9.51 -29.00
N ASP A 184 -1.62 -10.07 -27.77
CA ASP A 184 -1.29 -11.48 -27.49
C ASP A 184 -2.49 -12.33 -27.04
N GLY A 185 -3.68 -11.74 -26.92
CA GLY A 185 -4.91 -12.45 -26.52
C GLY A 185 -4.98 -12.80 -25.02
N TRP A 186 -3.98 -12.41 -24.22
CA TRP A 186 -3.92 -12.76 -22.81
C TRP A 186 -4.25 -11.56 -21.91
N TYR A 187 -5.12 -11.79 -20.93
CA TYR A 187 -5.49 -10.80 -19.92
C TYR A 187 -5.24 -11.39 -18.52
N PRO A 188 -4.67 -10.61 -17.58
CA PRO A 188 -4.39 -11.08 -16.23
C PRO A 188 -5.67 -11.38 -15.46
N TYR A 189 -6.78 -10.71 -15.80
CA TYR A 189 -8.06 -10.89 -15.14
C TYR A 189 -9.18 -11.12 -16.15
N PRO A 190 -10.11 -12.07 -15.92
CA PRO A 190 -11.23 -12.34 -16.82
C PRO A 190 -12.12 -11.11 -17.04
N PHE A 191 -12.30 -10.28 -16.02
CA PHE A 191 -13.12 -9.07 -16.09
C PHE A 191 -12.51 -7.95 -16.94
N LEU A 192 -11.26 -8.10 -17.40
CA LEU A 192 -10.61 -7.19 -18.34
C LEU A 192 -10.65 -7.69 -19.79
N GLU A 193 -11.11 -8.92 -20.04
CA GLU A 193 -11.16 -9.51 -21.37
C GLU A 193 -12.41 -9.04 -22.13
N PRO A 194 -12.27 -8.24 -23.22
CA PRO A 194 -13.42 -7.74 -23.97
C PRO A 194 -14.21 -8.82 -24.71
N THR A 195 -13.57 -9.96 -25.01
CA THR A 195 -14.16 -11.14 -25.63
C THR A 195 -14.71 -12.15 -24.63
N GLY A 196 -14.52 -11.88 -23.33
CA GLY A 196 -15.01 -12.74 -22.25
C GLY A 196 -16.51 -12.56 -21.98
N PRO A 197 -17.06 -13.27 -20.97
CA PRO A 197 -18.50 -13.26 -20.66
C PRO A 197 -19.08 -11.87 -20.35
N ALA A 198 -18.27 -10.95 -19.83
CA ALA A 198 -18.69 -9.59 -19.50
C ALA A 198 -18.75 -8.67 -20.74
N GLY A 199 -18.07 -9.03 -21.82
CA GLY A 199 -17.93 -8.22 -23.02
C GLY A 199 -17.21 -6.89 -22.79
N LEU A 200 -17.04 -6.09 -23.85
CA LEU A 200 -16.41 -4.77 -23.77
C LEU A 200 -17.12 -3.82 -22.78
N ASN A 201 -18.46 -3.82 -22.76
CA ASN A 201 -19.24 -2.99 -21.83
C ASN A 201 -18.99 -3.37 -20.37
N GLY A 202 -18.84 -4.67 -20.08
CA GLY A 202 -18.48 -5.15 -18.75
C GLY A 202 -17.08 -4.71 -18.34
N VAL A 203 -16.09 -4.80 -19.24
CA VAL A 203 -14.72 -4.27 -18.98
C VAL A 203 -14.77 -2.80 -18.58
N ILE A 204 -15.49 -1.97 -19.35
CA ILE A 204 -15.66 -0.54 -19.05
C ILE A 204 -16.29 -0.35 -17.66
N ALA A 205 -17.36 -1.09 -17.36
CA ALA A 205 -18.04 -1.00 -16.06
C ALA A 205 -17.11 -1.38 -14.90
N TYR A 206 -16.35 -2.47 -15.02
CA TYR A 206 -15.38 -2.88 -13.99
C TYR A 206 -14.29 -1.84 -13.78
N VAL A 207 -13.71 -1.31 -14.87
CA VAL A 207 -12.67 -0.27 -14.78
C VAL A 207 -13.20 0.97 -14.06
N LEU A 208 -14.39 1.44 -14.41
CA LEU A 208 -15.01 2.60 -13.77
C LEU A 208 -15.36 2.34 -12.29
N ALA A 209 -15.90 1.17 -11.97
CA ALA A 209 -16.25 0.79 -10.60
C ALA A 209 -15.00 0.68 -9.70
N ILE A 210 -13.94 0.05 -10.20
CA ILE A 210 -12.66 -0.07 -9.50
C ILE A 210 -12.02 1.31 -9.33
N ALA A 211 -12.07 2.17 -10.34
CA ALA A 211 -11.59 3.55 -10.24
C ALA A 211 -12.36 4.35 -9.19
N ALA A 212 -13.69 4.24 -9.15
CA ALA A 212 -14.51 4.88 -8.13
C ALA A 212 -14.18 4.38 -6.71
N CYS A 213 -13.93 3.07 -6.56
CA CYS A 213 -13.49 2.49 -5.30
C CYS A 213 -12.11 3.04 -4.88
N LEU A 214 -11.14 3.11 -5.80
CA LEU A 214 -9.83 3.73 -5.55
C LEU A 214 -9.94 5.19 -5.09
N VAL A 215 -10.77 6.00 -5.75
CA VAL A 215 -11.02 7.39 -5.33
C VAL A 215 -11.64 7.43 -3.93
N THR A 216 -12.58 6.55 -3.64
CA THR A 216 -13.23 6.46 -2.33
C THR A 216 -12.22 6.11 -1.24
N VAL A 217 -11.39 5.08 -1.46
CA VAL A 217 -10.35 4.69 -0.51
C VAL A 217 -9.31 5.81 -0.33
N GLY A 218 -8.89 6.46 -1.43
CA GLY A 218 -8.00 7.60 -1.36
C GLY A 218 -8.59 8.76 -0.54
N ALA A 219 -9.88 9.03 -0.69
CA ALA A 219 -10.57 10.05 0.08
C ALA A 219 -10.63 9.70 1.57
N LEU A 220 -10.87 8.42 1.90
CA LEU A 220 -10.80 7.92 3.27
C LEU A 220 -9.38 8.04 3.84
N SER A 221 -8.33 7.75 3.06
CA SER A 221 -6.94 7.94 3.50
C SER A 221 -6.63 9.39 3.85
N VAL A 222 -7.14 10.35 3.06
CA VAL A 222 -7.05 11.80 3.37
C VAL A 222 -7.84 12.15 4.64
N ALA A 223 -9.04 11.61 4.81
CA ALA A 223 -9.86 11.84 5.99
C ALA A 223 -9.19 11.32 7.28
N VAL A 224 -8.63 10.11 7.25
CA VAL A 224 -7.87 9.51 8.35
C VAL A 224 -6.64 10.35 8.70
N GLU A 225 -5.89 10.84 7.70
CA GLU A 225 -4.75 11.73 7.95
C GLU A 225 -5.17 13.03 8.64
N ARG A 226 -6.27 13.66 8.18
CA ARG A 226 -6.77 14.89 8.79
C ARG A 226 -7.24 14.69 10.22
N ALA A 227 -7.99 13.61 10.48
CA ALA A 227 -8.43 13.25 11.82
C ALA A 227 -7.23 13.04 12.77
N HIS A 228 -6.20 12.35 12.29
CA HIS A 228 -4.93 12.20 13.01
C HIS A 228 -4.27 13.55 13.27
N SER A 229 -4.08 14.38 12.25
CA SER A 229 -3.48 15.71 12.41
C SER A 229 -4.21 16.55 13.47
N GLN A 230 -5.54 16.50 13.53
CA GLN A 230 -6.33 17.20 14.55
C GLN A 230 -6.18 16.59 15.95
N LEU A 231 -6.21 15.26 16.08
CA LEU A 231 -6.03 14.57 17.36
C LEU A 231 -4.64 14.85 17.95
N PHE A 232 -3.60 14.78 17.13
CA PHE A 232 -2.22 15.04 17.56
C PHE A 232 -2.02 16.50 18.00
N GLN A 233 -2.64 17.45 17.30
CA GLN A 233 -2.67 18.85 17.75
C GLN A 233 -3.33 19.00 19.12
N LYS A 234 -4.48 18.35 19.36
CA LYS A 234 -5.17 18.38 20.67
C LYS A 234 -4.34 17.76 21.80
N LEU A 235 -3.52 16.76 21.49
CA LEU A 235 -2.65 16.08 22.46
C LEU A 235 -1.29 16.79 22.69
N GLY A 236 -1.06 17.94 22.06
CA GLY A 236 0.24 18.64 22.14
C GLY A 236 1.40 17.90 21.47
N LEU A 237 1.09 16.94 20.58
CA LEU A 237 2.03 16.16 19.80
C LEU A 237 2.24 16.83 18.44
N ASP A 238 2.67 18.08 18.45
CA ASP A 238 2.93 18.78 17.19
C ASP A 238 4.14 18.16 16.45
N ARG A 239 4.34 18.57 15.20
CA ARG A 239 5.42 18.02 14.35
C ARG A 239 6.83 18.34 14.84
N THR A 240 6.97 19.30 15.75
CA THR A 240 8.26 19.67 16.34
C THR A 240 8.60 18.80 17.56
N ALA A 241 7.58 18.19 18.18
CA ALA A 241 7.73 17.32 19.34
C ALA A 241 8.14 15.87 19.01
N LEU A 242 7.79 15.35 17.82
CA LEU A 242 8.10 13.97 17.36
C LEU A 242 9.47 13.87 16.70
#